data_AF-A0A917E8A4-F1
#
_entry.id   AF-A0A917E8A4-F1
#
_cell.length_a   1.000
_cell.length_b   1.000
_cell.length_c   1.000
_cell.angle_alpha   90.00
_cell.angle_beta   90.00
_cell.angle_gamma   90.00
#
_symmetry.space_group_name_H-M   'P 1'
#
loop_
_entity.id
_entity.type
_entity.pdbx_description
1 polymer ?
#
loop_
_entity_poly.entity_id
_entity_poly.type
_entity_poly.pdbx_seq_one_letter_code
_entity_poly.pdbx_strand_id
1 'polypeptide(L)'
;MEIFRKILDDIKFDEVGGMCTITDVPETPTEDLAFLYILMGIQSHILCEEGLSFPTHMDRFEVHVEPNKENIERNAFSLEGIMEQINYFNYKLMYDKSFLKTQVMFRDDETLPTLVLHFFSFNKVTGTSIVSHESILYPFTFLDYRKGFINDERIKVMELHGINSEFIKYLPNTNLCPIHFNDNGQLLPLEEYEKNRNHWER
;
A
#
# COMPACT_ATOMS: atom_id res chain seq x y z
N MET A 1 8.05 22.20 -12.49
CA MET A 1 6.78 22.71 -13.05
C MET A 1 6.32 21.89 -14.25
N GLU A 2 7.16 21.64 -15.28
CA GLU A 2 6.78 20.78 -16.41
C GLU A 2 6.50 19.32 -16.05
N ILE A 3 7.29 18.70 -15.17
CA ILE A 3 7.06 17.30 -14.73
C ILE A 3 5.75 17.17 -13.96
N PHE A 4 5.47 18.09 -13.03
CA PHE A 4 4.17 18.16 -12.34
C PHE A 4 3.02 18.28 -13.33
N ARG A 5 3.18 19.12 -14.36
CA ARG A 5 2.17 19.27 -15.40
C ARG A 5 1.97 17.97 -16.19
N LYS A 6 3.06 17.27 -16.56
CA LYS A 6 2.98 15.97 -17.25
C LYS A 6 2.27 14.90 -16.41
N ILE A 7 2.61 14.76 -15.13
CA ILE A 7 1.96 13.81 -14.21
C ILE A 7 0.48 14.13 -14.03
N LEU A 8 0.13 15.41 -13.88
CA LEU A 8 -1.27 15.85 -13.77
C LEU A 8 -2.04 15.71 -15.10
N ASP A 9 -1.37 15.87 -16.23
CA ASP A 9 -1.95 15.70 -17.57
C ASP A 9 -2.17 14.21 -17.92
N ASP A 10 -1.41 13.28 -17.29
CA ASP A 10 -1.55 11.82 -17.43
C ASP A 10 -2.56 11.19 -16.45
N ILE A 11 -3.24 12.02 -15.65
CA ILE A 11 -4.39 11.61 -14.85
C ILE A 11 -5.50 11.13 -15.78
N LYS A 12 -5.84 9.84 -15.69
CA LYS A 12 -7.06 9.32 -16.30
C LYS A 12 -8.15 9.28 -15.25
N PHE A 13 -9.29 9.87 -15.58
CA PHE A 13 -10.51 9.76 -14.80
C PHE A 13 -11.26 8.51 -15.25
N ASP A 14 -11.49 7.58 -14.33
CA ASP A 14 -12.48 6.54 -14.53
C ASP A 14 -13.86 7.14 -14.27
N GLU A 15 -14.59 7.46 -15.34
CA GLU A 15 -15.93 8.05 -15.29
C GLU A 15 -16.97 7.15 -14.59
N VAL A 16 -16.69 5.85 -14.42
CA VAL A 16 -17.62 4.90 -13.78
C VAL A 16 -17.44 4.87 -12.25
N GLY A 17 -16.23 5.17 -11.75
CA GLY A 17 -15.89 5.09 -10.32
C GLY A 17 -15.60 6.43 -9.64
N GLY A 18 -15.44 7.52 -10.39
CA GLY A 18 -15.00 8.81 -9.83
C GLY A 18 -13.55 8.81 -9.33
N MET A 19 -12.77 7.80 -9.70
CA MET A 19 -11.39 7.61 -9.26
C MET A 19 -10.40 8.17 -10.30
N CYS A 20 -9.35 8.83 -9.81
CA CYS A 20 -8.24 9.35 -10.59
C CYS A 20 -7.06 8.39 -10.48
N THR A 21 -6.54 7.92 -11.62
CA THR A 21 -5.37 7.04 -11.67
C THR A 21 -4.27 7.73 -12.47
N ILE A 22 -3.07 7.83 -11.88
CA ILE A 22 -1.87 8.34 -12.58
C ILE A 22 -1.27 7.16 -13.34
N THR A 23 -1.20 7.25 -14.66
CA THR A 23 -0.86 6.08 -15.52
C THR A 23 0.61 6.01 -15.94
N ASP A 24 1.37 7.11 -15.85
CA ASP A 24 2.82 7.16 -16.07
C ASP A 24 3.51 7.49 -14.73
N VAL A 25 3.78 6.45 -13.94
CA VAL A 25 4.42 6.55 -12.62
C VAL A 25 5.81 5.90 -12.63
N PRO A 26 6.77 6.39 -11.82
CA PRO A 26 8.03 5.68 -11.62
C PRO A 26 7.78 4.28 -11.03
N GLU A 27 8.75 3.36 -11.13
CA GLU A 27 8.61 2.02 -10.55
C GLU A 27 8.37 2.09 -9.04
N THR A 28 8.98 3.09 -8.37
CA THR A 28 8.74 3.36 -6.96
C THR A 28 8.72 4.86 -6.67
N PRO A 29 8.12 5.30 -5.56
CA PRO A 29 8.03 6.72 -5.23
C PRO A 29 9.38 7.43 -5.13
N THR A 30 10.42 6.74 -4.64
CA THR A 30 11.71 7.35 -4.33
C THR A 30 12.60 7.58 -5.55
N GLU A 31 12.26 7.02 -6.71
CA GLU A 31 13.02 7.24 -7.96
C GLU A 31 12.78 8.63 -8.56
N ASP A 32 11.66 9.28 -8.24
CA ASP A 32 11.34 10.65 -8.67
C ASP A 32 10.90 11.50 -7.46
N LEU A 33 11.74 12.49 -7.10
CA LEU A 33 11.48 13.36 -5.96
C LEU A 33 10.17 14.16 -6.10
N ALA A 34 9.79 14.58 -7.30
CA ALA A 34 8.54 15.30 -7.51
C ALA A 34 7.34 14.39 -7.28
N PHE A 35 7.41 13.16 -7.78
CA PHE A 35 6.38 12.15 -7.56
C PHE A 35 6.27 11.76 -6.08
N LEU A 36 7.39 11.61 -5.38
CA LEU A 36 7.42 11.40 -3.93
C LEU A 36 6.67 12.51 -3.18
N TYR A 37 6.93 13.79 -3.50
CA TYR A 37 6.22 14.91 -2.88
C TYR A 37 4.71 14.89 -3.16
N ILE A 38 4.28 14.46 -4.34
CA ILE A 38 2.87 14.29 -4.67
C ILE A 38 2.25 13.23 -3.76
N LEU A 39 2.88 12.06 -3.63
CA LEU A 39 2.38 10.99 -2.76
C LEU A 39 2.38 11.38 -1.28
N MET A 40 3.39 12.12 -0.81
CA MET A 40 3.38 12.71 0.54
C MET A 40 2.18 13.64 0.74
N GLY A 41 1.87 14.48 -0.24
CA GLY A 41 0.70 15.37 -0.21
C GLY A 41 -0.63 14.60 -0.18
N ILE A 42 -0.75 13.55 -1.01
CA ILE A 42 -1.93 12.68 -1.03
C ILE A 42 -2.09 11.94 0.30
N GLN A 43 -1.01 11.38 0.84
CA GLN A 43 -1.03 10.73 2.16
C GLN A 43 -1.49 11.70 3.26
N SER A 44 -0.97 12.92 3.27
CA SER A 44 -1.38 13.94 4.25
C SER A 44 -2.87 14.29 4.12
N HIS A 45 -3.37 14.37 2.88
CA HIS A 45 -4.79 14.58 2.61
C HIS A 45 -5.65 13.43 3.13
N ILE A 46 -5.30 12.17 2.83
CA ILE A 46 -5.99 10.97 3.33
C ILE A 46 -6.05 10.98 4.86
N LEU A 47 -4.93 11.24 5.54
CA LEU A 47 -4.90 11.30 7.00
C LEU A 47 -5.81 12.40 7.56
N CYS A 48 -5.89 13.54 6.87
CA CYS A 48 -6.77 14.65 7.23
C CYS A 48 -8.25 14.31 7.01
N GLU A 49 -8.62 13.65 5.91
CA GLU A 49 -9.98 13.19 5.63
C GLU A 49 -10.45 12.16 6.66
N GLU A 50 -9.56 11.27 7.07
CA GLU A 50 -9.77 10.34 8.18
C GLU A 50 -9.81 11.06 9.55
N GLY A 51 -9.63 12.38 9.60
CA GLY A 51 -9.69 13.20 10.80
C GLY A 51 -8.56 12.90 11.80
N LEU A 52 -7.41 12.44 11.33
CA LEU A 52 -6.24 12.22 12.17
C LEU A 52 -5.60 13.57 12.53
N SER A 53 -5.25 13.74 13.80
CA SER A 53 -4.59 14.95 14.30
C SER A 53 -3.40 14.54 15.14
N PHE A 54 -2.29 15.25 15.01
CA PHE A 54 -1.09 15.03 15.82
C PHE A 54 -0.96 16.13 16.90
N PRO A 55 -0.41 15.82 18.10
CA PRO A 55 0.09 14.52 18.51
C PRO A 55 -1.03 13.50 18.78
N THR A 56 -0.72 12.22 18.57
CA THR A 56 -1.63 11.10 18.85
C THR A 56 -0.84 9.88 19.30
N HIS A 57 -1.53 8.86 19.83
CA HIS A 57 -0.92 7.57 20.06
C HIS A 57 -1.07 6.68 18.83
N MET A 58 -0.08 5.82 18.61
CA MET A 58 -0.02 4.87 17.51
C MET A 58 0.53 3.53 17.99
N ASP A 59 -0.12 2.45 17.54
CA ASP A 59 0.43 1.10 17.53
C ASP A 59 0.80 0.71 16.10
N ARG A 60 1.92 -0.02 15.97
CA ARG A 60 2.42 -0.50 14.68
C ARG A 60 2.74 -1.97 14.77
N PHE A 61 2.35 -2.72 13.75
CA PHE A 61 2.78 -4.10 13.59
C PHE A 61 2.89 -4.46 12.11
N GLU A 62 3.62 -5.54 11.84
CA GLU A 62 3.91 -6.01 10.49
C GLU A 62 3.44 -7.45 10.33
N VAL A 63 2.95 -7.77 9.14
CA VAL A 63 2.66 -9.14 8.72
C VAL A 63 3.50 -9.44 7.49
N HIS A 64 4.27 -10.54 7.55
CA HIS A 64 5.17 -10.94 6.48
C HIS A 64 4.54 -12.14 5.74
N VAL A 65 4.17 -11.92 4.48
CA VAL A 65 3.65 -12.96 3.58
C VAL A 65 4.82 -13.48 2.74
N GLU A 66 5.46 -14.53 3.24
CA GLU A 66 6.59 -15.17 2.56
C GLU A 66 6.12 -15.98 1.33
N PRO A 67 6.93 -16.12 0.27
CA PRO A 67 6.57 -16.85 -0.94
C PRO A 67 6.71 -18.36 -0.79
N ASN A 68 6.11 -18.92 0.26
CA ASN A 68 6.04 -20.36 0.47
C ASN A 68 4.83 -20.97 -0.28
N LYS A 69 4.85 -22.30 -0.42
CA LYS A 69 3.84 -23.05 -1.17
C LYS A 69 2.40 -22.75 -0.68
N GLU A 70 2.19 -22.71 0.63
CA GLU A 70 0.88 -22.46 1.23
C GLU A 70 0.34 -21.07 0.86
N ASN A 71 1.18 -20.03 0.97
CA ASN A 71 0.82 -18.65 0.63
C ASN A 71 0.52 -18.48 -0.86
N ILE A 72 1.26 -19.16 -1.73
CA ILE A 72 1.02 -19.12 -3.17
C ILE A 72 -0.29 -19.84 -3.52
N GLU A 73 -0.50 -21.05 -2.99
CA GLU A 73 -1.70 -21.86 -3.28
C GLU A 73 -2.99 -21.20 -2.78
N ARG A 74 -2.94 -20.44 -1.69
CA ARG A 74 -4.09 -19.67 -1.17
C ARG A 74 -4.25 -18.29 -1.81
N ASN A 75 -3.47 -17.95 -2.83
CA ASN A 75 -3.50 -16.64 -3.49
C ASN A 75 -3.23 -15.46 -2.53
N ALA A 76 -2.29 -15.60 -1.58
CA ALA A 76 -1.99 -14.56 -0.61
C ALA A 76 -1.34 -13.29 -1.20
N PHE A 77 -0.80 -13.39 -2.42
CA PHE A 77 -0.18 -12.29 -3.18
C PHE A 77 -1.19 -11.57 -4.08
N SER A 78 -2.37 -11.29 -3.53
CA SER A 78 -3.49 -10.64 -4.21
C SER A 78 -4.18 -9.65 -3.28
N LEU A 79 -5.09 -8.83 -3.82
CA LEU A 79 -5.91 -7.94 -3.00
C LEU A 79 -6.77 -8.74 -2.02
N GLU A 80 -7.34 -9.85 -2.46
CA GLU A 80 -8.12 -10.77 -1.62
C GLU A 80 -7.26 -11.34 -0.49
N GLY A 81 -6.00 -11.69 -0.78
CA GLY A 81 -5.04 -12.17 0.21
C GLY A 81 -4.70 -11.10 1.27
N ILE A 82 -4.53 -9.84 0.86
CA ILE A 82 -4.36 -8.71 1.78
C ILE A 82 -5.60 -8.54 2.67
N MET A 83 -6.80 -8.58 2.08
CA MET A 83 -8.06 -8.46 2.81
C MET A 83 -8.27 -9.61 3.81
N GLU A 84 -7.84 -10.84 3.47
CA GLU A 84 -7.84 -11.98 4.40
C GLU A 84 -6.96 -11.68 5.63
N GLN A 85 -5.76 -11.13 5.43
CA GLN A 85 -4.88 -10.76 6.55
C GLN A 85 -5.50 -9.67 7.42
N ILE A 86 -6.13 -8.65 6.82
CA ILE A 86 -6.85 -7.60 7.56
C ILE A 86 -7.95 -8.20 8.42
N ASN A 87 -8.77 -9.09 7.84
CA ASN A 87 -9.85 -9.75 8.57
C ASN A 87 -9.34 -10.62 9.72
N TYR A 88 -8.22 -11.32 9.53
CA TYR A 88 -7.58 -12.09 10.60
C TYR A 88 -7.15 -11.20 11.79
N PHE A 89 -6.70 -9.98 11.52
CA PHE A 89 -6.31 -9.00 12.54
C PHE A 89 -7.38 -7.97 12.88
N ASN A 90 -8.65 -8.21 12.52
CA ASN A 90 -9.75 -7.23 12.72
C ASN A 90 -9.87 -6.75 14.18
N TYR A 91 -9.63 -7.62 15.15
CA TYR A 91 -9.71 -7.33 16.58
C TYR A 91 -8.71 -6.25 17.03
N LYS A 92 -7.64 -6.03 16.26
CA LYS A 92 -6.66 -4.95 16.49
C LYS A 92 -6.98 -3.68 15.71
N LEU A 93 -7.75 -3.78 14.63
CA LEU A 93 -7.87 -2.72 13.63
C LEU A 93 -9.22 -1.99 13.69
N MET A 94 -10.28 -2.69 14.08
CA MET A 94 -11.67 -2.25 13.89
C MET A 94 -12.08 -1.01 14.71
N TYR A 95 -11.48 -0.80 15.88
CA TYR A 95 -11.91 0.26 16.82
C TYR A 95 -11.06 1.52 16.77
N ASP A 96 -9.96 1.47 16.02
CA ASP A 96 -8.97 2.54 15.89
C ASP A 96 -9.00 3.11 14.47
N LYS A 97 -8.36 4.28 14.28
CA LYS A 97 -8.10 4.78 12.92
C LYS A 97 -6.94 4.01 12.34
N SER A 98 -7.25 2.96 11.60
CA SER A 98 -6.28 1.99 11.11
C SER A 98 -5.93 2.22 9.66
N PHE A 99 -4.66 2.03 9.33
CA PHE A 99 -4.13 2.20 7.98
C PHE A 99 -3.21 1.05 7.59
N LEU A 100 -3.15 0.77 6.29
CA LEU A 100 -2.26 -0.22 5.68
C LEU A 100 -1.31 0.46 4.69
N LYS A 101 -0.04 0.07 4.74
CA LYS A 101 0.91 0.23 3.62
C LYS A 101 1.53 -1.12 3.28
N THR A 102 1.69 -1.40 2.00
CA THR A 102 2.41 -2.58 1.52
C THR A 102 3.86 -2.26 1.16
N GLN A 103 4.72 -3.26 1.34
CA GLN A 103 6.11 -3.25 0.92
C GLN A 103 6.43 -4.55 0.19
N VAL A 104 7.14 -4.44 -0.92
CA VAL A 104 7.62 -5.59 -1.68
C VAL A 104 9.10 -5.82 -1.35
N MET A 105 9.44 -6.95 -0.74
CA MET A 105 10.84 -7.27 -0.42
C MET A 105 11.34 -8.44 -1.25
N PHE A 106 12.55 -8.32 -1.78
CA PHE A 106 13.30 -9.45 -2.29
C PHE A 106 14.60 -9.55 -1.48
N ARG A 107 14.93 -10.71 -0.95
CA ARG A 107 16.29 -10.94 -0.41
C ARG A 107 17.28 -11.00 -1.58
N ASP A 108 18.57 -10.77 -1.31
CA ASP A 108 19.58 -10.59 -2.37
C ASP A 108 19.64 -11.78 -3.35
N ASP A 109 19.31 -13.00 -2.91
CA ASP A 109 19.29 -14.22 -3.72
C ASP A 109 17.87 -14.75 -4.05
N GLU A 110 16.82 -14.02 -3.69
CA GLU A 110 15.42 -14.45 -3.89
C GLU A 110 14.81 -13.84 -5.18
N THR A 111 14.12 -14.70 -5.93
CA THR A 111 13.40 -14.34 -7.17
C THR A 111 11.92 -14.09 -6.95
N LEU A 112 11.37 -14.56 -5.82
CA LEU A 112 9.98 -14.33 -5.43
C LEU A 112 9.93 -13.28 -4.30
N PRO A 113 8.89 -12.42 -4.29
CA PRO A 113 8.78 -11.39 -3.28
C PRO A 113 8.25 -11.93 -1.95
N THR A 114 8.68 -11.33 -0.86
CA THR A 114 7.93 -11.30 0.40
C THR A 114 7.10 -10.02 0.42
N LEU A 115 5.79 -10.13 0.64
CA LEU A 115 4.92 -8.98 0.83
C LEU A 115 4.85 -8.65 2.32
N VAL A 116 5.27 -7.44 2.71
CA VAL A 116 5.17 -6.95 4.09
C VAL A 116 3.99 -5.99 4.19
N LEU A 117 3.05 -6.29 5.08
CA LEU A 117 1.88 -5.48 5.38
C LEU A 117 2.17 -4.67 6.65
N HIS A 118 2.35 -3.36 6.50
CA HIS A 118 2.56 -2.42 7.60
C HIS A 118 1.22 -1.88 8.06
N PHE A 119 0.85 -2.21 9.29
CA PHE A 119 -0.36 -1.72 9.94
C PHE A 119 -0.04 -0.60 10.92
N PHE A 120 -0.80 0.50 10.83
CA PHE A 120 -0.74 1.64 11.74
C PHE A 120 -2.11 1.85 12.34
N SER A 121 -2.22 1.71 13.66
CA SER A 121 -3.46 1.87 14.41
C SER A 121 -3.36 3.11 15.29
N PHE A 122 -4.12 4.15 14.97
CA PHE A 122 -4.11 5.39 15.74
C PHE A 122 -5.29 5.45 16.69
N ASN A 123 -4.98 5.69 17.97
CA ASN A 123 -5.96 5.96 19.00
C ASN A 123 -5.50 7.12 19.89
N LYS A 124 -6.42 7.65 20.70
CA LYS A 124 -6.13 8.82 21.54
C LYS A 124 -5.61 8.48 22.94
N VAL A 125 -5.67 7.22 23.37
CA VAL A 125 -5.55 6.87 24.79
C VAL A 125 -4.65 5.67 25.07
N THR A 126 -4.62 4.68 24.17
CA THR A 126 -4.09 3.33 24.46
C THR A 126 -2.85 2.95 23.67
N GLY A 127 -2.47 3.74 22.66
CA GLY A 127 -1.36 3.38 21.79
C GLY A 127 -0.01 3.54 22.48
N THR A 128 0.90 2.64 22.15
CA THR A 128 2.20 2.49 22.80
C THR A 128 3.15 3.65 22.54
N SER A 129 3.08 4.26 21.35
CA SER A 129 4.01 5.31 20.92
C SER A 129 3.30 6.63 20.70
N ILE A 130 3.88 7.73 21.20
CA ILE A 130 3.40 9.09 20.91
C ILE A 130 4.01 9.55 19.59
N VAL A 131 3.16 9.82 18.61
CA VAL A 131 3.54 10.35 17.30
C VAL A 131 3.21 11.84 17.29
N SER A 132 4.25 12.68 17.26
CA SER A 132 4.08 14.14 17.33
C SER A 132 3.81 14.79 15.98
N HIS A 133 4.22 14.15 14.89
CA HIS A 133 4.10 14.66 13.52
C HIS A 133 3.87 13.52 12.54
N GLU A 134 3.15 13.82 11.46
CA GLU A 134 2.90 12.91 10.34
C GLU A 134 4.19 12.33 9.75
N SER A 135 5.25 13.13 9.67
CA SER A 135 6.51 12.74 9.02
C SER A 135 7.20 11.53 9.65
N ILE A 136 6.81 11.13 10.86
CA ILE A 136 7.26 9.89 11.51
C ILE A 136 6.82 8.65 10.70
N LEU A 137 5.78 8.75 9.88
CA LEU A 137 5.30 7.66 9.03
C LEU A 137 6.15 7.45 7.78
N TYR A 138 6.82 8.50 7.28
CA TYR A 138 7.48 8.49 5.97
C TYR A 138 8.53 7.39 5.78
N PRO A 139 9.37 7.04 6.77
CA PRO A 139 10.30 5.91 6.65
C PRO A 139 9.61 4.56 6.42
N PHE A 140 8.32 4.44 6.75
CA PHE A 140 7.55 3.22 6.61
C PHE A 140 6.59 3.27 5.40
N THR A 141 6.24 4.46 4.93
CA THR A 141 5.30 4.64 3.80
C THR A 141 5.98 4.92 2.46
N PHE A 142 7.20 5.45 2.48
CA PHE A 142 8.00 5.78 1.30
C PHE A 142 9.35 5.07 1.36
N LEU A 143 9.29 3.75 1.25
CA LEU A 143 10.46 2.88 1.33
C LEU A 143 11.36 3.08 0.12
N ASP A 144 12.67 3.02 0.35
CA ASP A 144 13.67 3.14 -0.70
C ASP A 144 13.95 1.77 -1.33
N TYR A 145 13.80 1.69 -2.64
CA TYR A 145 14.02 0.48 -3.42
C TYR A 145 15.25 0.66 -4.31
N ARG A 146 16.04 -0.41 -4.43
CA ARG A 146 17.12 -0.41 -5.42
C ARG A 146 16.52 -0.37 -6.82
N LYS A 147 17.12 0.42 -7.72
CA LYS A 147 16.73 0.46 -9.12
C LYS A 147 16.69 -0.95 -9.73
N GLY A 148 15.61 -1.28 -10.43
CA GLY A 148 15.41 -2.61 -11.02
C GLY A 148 15.22 -3.73 -9.99
N PHE A 149 14.70 -3.41 -8.79
CA PHE A 149 14.35 -4.43 -7.80
C PHE A 149 13.26 -5.38 -8.32
N ILE A 150 12.43 -4.98 -9.28
CA ILE A 150 11.64 -5.89 -10.10
C ILE A 150 12.30 -5.94 -11.48
N ASN A 151 12.71 -7.13 -11.91
CA ASN A 151 13.38 -7.35 -13.19
C ASN A 151 12.73 -8.49 -13.96
N ASP A 152 13.12 -8.67 -15.22
CA ASP A 152 12.54 -9.68 -16.12
C ASP A 152 12.62 -11.12 -15.57
N GLU A 153 13.67 -11.45 -14.82
CA GLU A 153 13.81 -12.77 -14.19
C GLU A 153 12.76 -12.94 -13.08
N ARG A 154 12.65 -11.96 -12.18
CA ARG A 154 11.65 -11.95 -11.10
C ARG A 154 10.23 -11.99 -11.65
N ILE A 155 9.94 -11.24 -12.70
CA ILE A 155 8.64 -11.25 -13.39
C ILE A 155 8.31 -12.65 -13.89
N LYS A 156 9.22 -13.28 -14.64
CA LYS A 156 9.03 -14.64 -15.15
C LYS A 156 8.80 -15.65 -14.03
N VAL A 157 9.58 -15.56 -12.94
CA VAL A 157 9.44 -16.50 -11.82
C VAL A 157 8.11 -16.28 -11.08
N MET A 158 7.67 -15.04 -10.86
CA MET A 158 6.35 -14.76 -10.28
C MET A 158 5.23 -15.36 -11.13
N GLU A 159 5.24 -15.12 -12.44
CA GLU A 159 4.22 -15.62 -13.37
C GLU A 159 4.18 -17.15 -13.42
N LEU A 160 5.34 -17.82 -13.40
CA LEU A 160 5.42 -19.28 -13.33
C LEU A 160 4.79 -19.87 -12.04
N HIS A 161 4.74 -19.08 -10.97
CA HIS A 161 4.13 -19.47 -9.70
C HIS A 161 2.69 -18.93 -9.55
N GLY A 162 2.12 -18.33 -10.60
CA GLY A 162 0.76 -17.77 -10.56
C GLY A 162 0.65 -16.48 -9.74
N ILE A 163 1.77 -15.81 -9.43
CA ILE A 163 1.77 -14.50 -8.79
C ILE A 163 1.66 -13.43 -9.87
N ASN A 164 0.68 -12.55 -9.74
CA ASN A 164 0.45 -11.46 -10.67
C ASN A 164 1.56 -10.39 -10.56
N SER A 165 2.47 -10.37 -11.53
CA SER A 165 3.63 -9.48 -11.54
C SER A 165 3.23 -8.00 -11.64
N GLU A 166 2.16 -7.68 -12.35
CA GLU A 166 1.64 -6.31 -12.46
C GLU A 166 1.06 -5.83 -11.13
N PHE A 167 0.26 -6.64 -10.43
CA PHE A 167 -0.20 -6.33 -9.08
C PHE A 167 0.98 -5.96 -8.16
N ILE A 168 2.01 -6.80 -8.13
CA ILE A 168 3.21 -6.58 -7.30
C ILE A 168 3.96 -5.29 -7.67
N LYS A 169 4.07 -4.96 -8.96
CA LYS A 169 4.74 -3.72 -9.42
C LYS A 169 4.04 -2.45 -8.94
N TYR A 170 2.72 -2.46 -8.78
CA TYR A 170 1.98 -1.26 -8.36
C TYR A 170 2.01 -1.02 -6.85
N LEU A 171 2.20 -2.06 -6.03
CA LEU A 171 2.15 -1.96 -4.56
C LEU A 171 3.05 -0.86 -3.95
N PRO A 172 4.31 -0.64 -4.40
CA PRO A 172 5.14 0.44 -3.86
C PRO A 172 4.50 1.83 -3.99
N ASN A 173 3.76 2.06 -5.08
CA ASN A 173 3.12 3.32 -5.42
C ASN A 173 1.72 3.49 -4.79
N THR A 174 1.15 2.44 -4.21
CA THR A 174 -0.13 2.55 -3.48
C THR A 174 0.04 3.45 -2.26
N ASN A 175 -0.81 4.46 -2.10
CA ASN A 175 -0.77 5.34 -0.92
C ASN A 175 -1.12 4.57 0.37
N LEU A 176 -0.92 5.25 1.50
CA LEU A 176 -1.43 4.76 2.77
C LEU A 176 -2.95 4.57 2.66
N CYS A 177 -3.43 3.35 2.88
CA CYS A 177 -4.84 3.00 2.71
C CYS A 177 -5.55 2.98 4.06
N PRO A 178 -6.63 3.77 4.26
CA PRO A 178 -7.51 3.59 5.41
C PRO A 178 -8.11 2.18 5.43
N ILE A 179 -8.36 1.66 6.63
CA ILE A 179 -9.04 0.39 6.85
C ILE A 179 -10.34 0.69 7.58
N HIS A 180 -11.47 0.41 6.93
CA HIS A 180 -12.78 0.63 7.52
C HIS A 180 -13.57 -0.67 7.61
N PHE A 181 -14.39 -0.75 8.66
CA PHE A 181 -15.37 -1.82 8.84
C PHE A 181 -16.75 -1.20 8.92
N ASN A 182 -17.75 -1.87 8.37
CA ASN A 182 -19.15 -1.47 8.54
C ASN A 182 -19.67 -1.82 9.94
N ASP A 183 -20.90 -1.41 10.26
CA ASP A 183 -21.54 -1.67 11.55
C ASP A 183 -21.70 -3.17 11.89
N ASN A 184 -21.62 -4.05 10.89
CA ASN A 184 -21.65 -5.50 11.06
C ASN A 184 -20.25 -6.11 11.23
N GLY A 185 -19.21 -5.28 11.33
CA GLY A 185 -17.81 -5.70 11.45
C GLY A 185 -17.22 -6.28 10.17
N GLN A 186 -17.83 -6.05 9.01
CA GLN A 186 -17.31 -6.49 7.71
C GLN A 186 -16.37 -5.44 7.15
N LEU A 187 -15.21 -5.89 6.66
CA LEU A 187 -14.23 -5.03 5.99
C LEU A 187 -14.83 -4.38 4.74
N LEU A 188 -14.72 -3.06 4.64
CA LEU A 188 -15.06 -2.29 3.45
C LEU A 188 -13.93 -2.39 2.41
N PRO A 189 -14.20 -2.08 1.13
CA PRO A 189 -13.18 -2.10 0.08
C PRO A 189 -11.95 -1.24 0.42
N LEU A 190 -10.77 -1.70 0.01
CA LEU A 190 -9.51 -0.97 0.22
C LEU A 190 -9.32 0.05 -0.90
N GLU A 191 -9.95 1.22 -0.79
CA GLU A 191 -10.07 2.20 -1.87
C GLU A 191 -8.74 2.53 -2.58
N GLU A 192 -7.64 2.71 -1.85
CA GLU A 192 -6.33 3.01 -2.46
C GLU A 192 -5.78 1.87 -3.34
N TYR A 193 -6.10 0.62 -3.01
CA TYR A 193 -5.73 -0.54 -3.83
C TYR A 193 -6.71 -0.71 -5.00
N GLU A 194 -7.99 -0.43 -4.78
CA GLU A 194 -9.06 -0.54 -5.79
C GLU A 194 -8.85 0.42 -6.98
N LYS A 195 -8.23 1.60 -6.77
CA LYS A 195 -7.91 2.59 -7.82
C LYS A 195 -7.11 2.00 -9.00
N ASN A 196 -6.34 0.94 -8.77
CA ASN A 196 -5.49 0.31 -9.77
C ASN A 196 -5.99 -1.07 -10.21
N ARG A 197 -7.20 -1.48 -9.80
CA ARG A 197 -7.75 -2.81 -10.08
C ARG A 197 -7.74 -3.14 -11.58
N ASN A 198 -8.13 -2.16 -12.40
CA ASN A 198 -8.18 -2.28 -13.86
C ASN A 198 -6.81 -2.51 -14.52
N HIS A 199 -5.70 -2.27 -13.81
CA HIS A 199 -4.34 -2.44 -14.33
C HIS A 199 -3.75 -3.83 -14.07
N TRP A 200 -4.29 -4.59 -13.11
CA TRP A 200 -3.80 -5.92 -12.78
C TRP A 200 -4.81 -7.05 -13.06
N GLU A 201 -6.07 -6.76 -13.38
CA GLU A 201 -7.06 -7.79 -13.78
C GLU A 201 -6.94 -8.22 -15.28
N ARG A 202 -5.85 -7.89 -15.97
CA ARG A 202 -5.64 -8.20 -17.40
C ARG A 202 -4.76 -9.41 -17.66
#